data_AF-A0AAW1QY88-F1
#
_entry.id   AF-A0AAW1QY88-F1
#
_cell.length_a   1.000
_cell.length_b   1.000
_cell.length_c   1.000
_cell.angle_alpha   90.00
_cell.angle_beta   90.00
_cell.angle_gamma   90.00
#
_symmetry.space_group_name_H-M   'P 1'
#
loop_
_entity.id
_entity.type
_entity.pdbx_description
1 polymer ?
#
loop_
_entity_poly.entity_id
_entity_poly.type
_entity_poly.pdbx_seq_one_letter_code
_entity_poly.pdbx_strand_id
1 'polypeptide(L)'
;MDGDWERGAPLGASSGVRVTSIACGSSHSLALLGTGMAEISAVVCGAEFSVAMSHERQEVYSWGWGDFGRLGHGECNDVFIPRAIEALRGRAVVRVACGDTHTLAATEAGELYTFGRNSNGQLGHGTTDDSLAPRLVEALKGQPVGSIAAGGEHSIVALRSGGAVSWGWGRYGNLGDGTRVDRTLPTQGQPVASVSAGAEHSVAVTAAGAVFAWGWGRYGCLGDGAREDRWAPVQVNGLEGRVLRQVACGWRHTVVVDVDGGVYTFGWSKYGQLGHGDCQDQLAAKAVEALRGKRVMLVSGGWRHTVVADEAGHTFSWGWNKFGQLGTGDTADTNLPKRVEGLEGGEVVLLACGWRHTLLGTSNGDVYSWGRGVNGQLGHNEQRDLLSPRRLEALSAQTINLARLAATAGPTSSYVAPADRYAVVPGGPPSPGLHSGMAVPEMPEPKRQRAKS
;
A
#
# COMPACT_ATOMS: atom_id res chain seq x y z
N MET A 1 8.95 11.05 29.15
CA MET A 1 8.28 10.39 28.01
C MET A 1 6.85 10.93 27.87
N ASP A 2 6.65 12.24 28.04
CA ASP A 2 5.36 12.91 27.81
C ASP A 2 5.62 14.02 26.77
N GLY A 3 5.50 13.68 25.49
CA GLY A 3 5.79 14.59 24.39
C GLY A 3 4.56 14.81 23.53
N ASP A 4 3.97 16.00 23.60
CA ASP A 4 3.06 16.61 22.61
C ASP A 4 1.76 15.89 22.17
N TRP A 5 1.53 14.60 22.48
CA TRP A 5 0.36 13.83 22.04
C TRP A 5 -0.99 14.47 22.42
N GLU A 6 -1.05 15.11 23.60
CA GLU A 6 -2.28 15.68 24.16
C GLU A 6 -2.52 17.15 23.76
N ARG A 7 -1.58 17.81 23.05
CA ARG A 7 -1.70 19.23 22.71
C ARG A 7 -2.53 19.52 21.45
N GLY A 8 -3.26 18.52 20.94
CA GLY A 8 -4.39 18.77 20.04
C GLY A 8 -5.59 19.27 20.83
N ALA A 9 -5.71 20.59 20.99
CA ALA A 9 -6.86 21.21 21.64
C ALA A 9 -8.19 20.72 21.02
N PRO A 10 -9.26 20.51 21.81
CA PRO A 10 -10.55 20.13 21.25
C PRO A 10 -11.09 21.32 20.44
N LEU A 11 -11.04 21.21 19.11
CA LEU A 11 -11.89 22.05 18.28
C LEU A 11 -13.33 21.68 18.61
N GLY A 12 -14.10 22.69 19.02
CA GLY A 12 -15.48 22.55 19.45
C GLY A 12 -16.31 21.75 18.45
N ALA A 13 -17.30 21.03 18.97
CA ALA A 13 -18.23 20.23 18.19
C ALA A 13 -18.93 21.10 17.13
N SER A 14 -18.41 21.11 15.90
CA SER A 14 -19.11 21.57 14.71
C SER A 14 -18.52 20.90 13.46
N SER A 15 -19.43 20.38 12.63
CA SER A 15 -19.24 19.70 11.33
C SER A 15 -18.52 18.35 11.32
N GLY A 16 -19.23 17.30 11.75
CA GLY A 16 -19.66 16.16 10.90
C GLY A 16 -18.72 15.42 9.92
N VAL A 17 -17.42 15.71 9.84
CA VAL A 17 -16.52 15.01 8.91
C VAL A 17 -15.47 14.24 9.70
N ARG A 18 -15.64 12.92 9.78
CA ARG A 18 -14.61 11.99 10.28
C ARG A 18 -13.64 11.69 9.15
N VAL A 19 -12.35 11.52 9.45
CA VAL A 19 -11.35 10.95 8.54
C VAL A 19 -11.92 9.66 7.93
N THR A 20 -12.16 9.63 6.62
CA THR A 20 -12.99 8.59 5.99
C THR A 20 -12.22 7.33 5.59
N SER A 21 -10.89 7.38 5.43
CA SER A 21 -10.04 6.20 5.25
C SER A 21 -8.54 6.56 5.28
N ILE A 22 -7.72 5.68 5.85
CA ILE A 22 -6.27 5.63 5.65
C ILE A 22 -5.93 4.17 5.45
N ALA A 23 -5.48 3.84 4.24
CA ALA A 23 -5.00 2.52 3.88
C ALA A 23 -4.10 2.64 2.63
N CYS A 24 -3.15 1.72 2.52
CA CYS A 24 -2.48 1.41 1.26
C CYS A 24 -3.51 0.76 0.32
N GLY A 25 -4.03 1.54 -0.63
CA GLY A 25 -5.18 1.16 -1.46
C GLY A 25 -6.52 1.43 -0.77
N SER A 26 -7.53 1.73 -1.58
CA SER A 26 -8.87 2.09 -1.12
C SER A 26 -9.61 0.88 -0.50
N SER A 27 -9.39 0.61 0.79
CA SER A 27 -10.33 -0.19 1.60
C SER A 27 -11.37 0.73 2.22
N HIS A 28 -12.29 1.22 1.40
CA HIS A 28 -13.45 1.92 1.92
C HIS A 28 -14.44 0.88 2.46
N SER A 29 -14.78 0.95 3.74
CA SER A 29 -16.10 0.52 4.18
C SER A 29 -17.09 1.48 3.54
N LEU A 30 -17.64 1.11 2.38
CA LEU A 30 -18.67 1.87 1.67
C LEU A 30 -19.89 2.02 2.60
N ALA A 31 -19.95 3.15 3.31
CA ALA A 31 -21.20 3.67 3.83
C ALA A 31 -21.58 4.86 2.94
N LEU A 32 -22.75 4.75 2.30
CA LEU A 32 -23.42 5.71 1.38
C LEU A 32 -22.97 5.56 -0.09
N LEU A 33 -23.82 5.45 -1.11
CA LEU A 33 -25.20 5.93 -1.31
C LEU A 33 -26.02 4.87 -2.09
N GLY A 34 -27.31 4.77 -1.79
CA GLY A 34 -28.21 3.79 -2.41
C GLY A 34 -28.41 4.03 -3.90
N THR A 35 -27.74 3.22 -4.74
CA THR A 35 -28.22 2.60 -5.98
C THR A 35 -27.08 1.73 -6.53
N GLY A 36 -27.19 0.39 -6.44
CA GLY A 36 -26.30 -0.59 -7.09
C GLY A 36 -24.83 -0.54 -6.67
N MET A 37 -24.43 -1.31 -5.65
CA MET A 37 -23.01 -1.41 -5.27
C MET A 37 -22.21 -2.16 -6.33
N ALA A 38 -20.99 -1.68 -6.64
CA ALA A 38 -19.99 -2.48 -7.32
C ALA A 38 -19.70 -3.74 -6.48
N GLU A 39 -19.73 -4.92 -7.08
CA GLU A 39 -19.46 -6.18 -6.36
C GLU A 39 -18.07 -6.19 -5.73
N ILE A 40 -17.07 -5.64 -6.44
CA ILE A 40 -15.73 -5.42 -5.91
C ILE A 40 -15.74 -4.21 -4.99
N SER A 41 -15.41 -4.43 -3.72
CA SER A 41 -15.46 -3.43 -2.66
C SER A 41 -14.09 -2.93 -2.22
N ALA A 42 -13.02 -3.61 -2.61
CA ALA A 42 -11.65 -3.17 -2.36
C ALA A 42 -10.70 -3.72 -3.43
N VAL A 43 -9.69 -2.93 -3.78
CA VAL A 43 -8.49 -3.39 -4.50
C VAL A 43 -7.26 -2.88 -3.75
N VAL A 44 -6.24 -3.72 -3.65
CA VAL A 44 -4.92 -3.37 -3.11
C VAL A 44 -3.84 -4.03 -3.95
N CYS A 45 -2.68 -3.40 -3.99
CA CYS A 45 -1.53 -3.91 -4.72
C CYS A 45 -0.35 -4.07 -3.75
N GLY A 46 0.35 -5.20 -3.85
CA GLY A 46 1.72 -5.29 -3.34
C GLY A 46 2.73 -4.87 -4.40
N ALA A 47 3.97 -5.34 -4.28
CA ALA A 47 5.01 -5.01 -5.27
C ALA A 47 4.59 -5.43 -6.69
N GLU A 48 4.27 -6.71 -6.87
CA GLU A 48 4.00 -7.33 -8.17
C GLU A 48 2.88 -8.36 -8.08
N PHE A 49 1.92 -8.08 -7.21
CA PHE A 49 0.71 -8.86 -7.06
C PHE A 49 -0.44 -7.93 -6.65
N SER A 50 -1.63 -8.47 -6.75
CA SER A 50 -2.89 -7.74 -6.65
C SER A 50 -3.88 -8.56 -5.84
N VAL A 51 -4.68 -7.88 -5.05
CA VAL A 51 -5.75 -8.48 -4.25
C VAL A 51 -7.01 -7.65 -4.43
N ALA A 52 -8.15 -8.33 -4.57
CA ALA A 52 -9.47 -7.70 -4.58
C ALA A 52 -10.40 -8.40 -3.60
N MET A 53 -11.39 -7.67 -3.11
CA MET A 53 -12.45 -8.21 -2.27
C MET A 53 -13.81 -8.03 -2.94
N SER A 54 -14.64 -9.06 -2.87
CA SER A 54 -16.05 -8.98 -3.23
C SER A 54 -16.91 -8.87 -1.97
N HIS A 55 -17.72 -7.82 -1.87
CA HIS A 55 -18.63 -7.64 -0.73
C HIS A 55 -19.81 -8.62 -0.80
N GLU A 56 -20.41 -8.82 -1.98
CA GLU A 56 -21.58 -9.69 -2.10
C GLU A 56 -21.24 -11.17 -1.92
N ARG A 57 -20.08 -11.60 -2.43
CA ARG A 57 -19.63 -12.99 -2.28
C ARG A 57 -18.90 -13.27 -0.98
N GLN A 58 -18.47 -12.22 -0.27
CA GLN A 58 -17.60 -12.34 0.91
C GLN A 58 -16.32 -13.15 0.59
N GLU A 59 -15.75 -12.88 -0.59
CA GLU A 59 -14.58 -13.59 -1.12
C GLU A 59 -13.41 -12.64 -1.34
N VAL A 60 -12.20 -13.15 -1.14
CA VAL A 60 -10.95 -12.45 -1.43
C VAL A 60 -10.29 -13.13 -2.61
N TYR A 61 -9.86 -12.35 -3.61
CA TYR A 61 -9.20 -12.82 -4.81
C TYR A 61 -7.77 -12.30 -4.85
N SER A 62 -6.80 -13.12 -5.26
CA SER A 62 -5.41 -12.72 -5.45
C SER A 62 -4.83 -13.24 -6.75
N TRP A 63 -3.94 -12.44 -7.36
CA TRP A 63 -3.23 -12.77 -8.59
C TRP A 63 -1.91 -11.98 -8.70
N GLY A 64 -1.03 -12.40 -9.60
CA GLY A 64 0.31 -11.88 -9.79
C GLY A 64 1.39 -12.87 -9.38
N TRP A 65 2.52 -12.35 -8.91
CA TRP A 65 3.67 -13.16 -8.51
C TRP A 65 3.39 -14.00 -7.26
N GLY A 66 3.61 -15.32 -7.35
CA GLY A 66 3.28 -16.29 -6.30
C GLY A 66 4.33 -16.49 -5.20
N ASP A 67 5.58 -16.08 -5.43
CA ASP A 67 6.72 -16.43 -4.56
C ASP A 67 6.47 -16.08 -3.09
N PHE A 68 6.97 -16.96 -2.20
CA PHE A 68 6.78 -16.90 -0.75
C PHE A 68 5.32 -17.03 -0.30
N GLY A 69 4.41 -17.41 -1.21
CA GLY A 69 2.99 -17.63 -0.91
C GLY A 69 2.19 -16.36 -0.65
N ARG A 70 2.65 -15.22 -1.17
CA ARG A 70 1.99 -13.90 -1.01
C ARG A 70 0.55 -13.83 -1.54
N LEU A 71 0.16 -14.82 -2.35
CA LEU A 71 -1.19 -14.98 -2.89
C LEU A 71 -2.12 -15.79 -1.99
N GLY A 72 -1.59 -16.56 -1.04
CA GLY A 72 -2.39 -17.28 -0.03
C GLY A 72 -3.06 -18.58 -0.51
N HIS A 73 -2.65 -19.12 -1.67
CA HIS A 73 -3.23 -20.33 -2.27
C HIS A 73 -2.65 -21.65 -1.75
N GLY A 74 -1.77 -21.61 -0.73
CA GLY A 74 -1.05 -22.78 -0.22
C GLY A 74 0.12 -23.22 -1.10
N GLU A 75 0.52 -22.40 -2.07
CA GLU A 75 1.56 -22.65 -3.05
C GLU A 75 2.30 -21.35 -3.43
N CYS A 76 3.36 -21.47 -4.24
CA CYS A 76 4.19 -20.35 -4.69
C CYS A 76 4.01 -20.01 -6.18
N ASN A 77 3.02 -20.59 -6.87
CA ASN A 77 2.84 -20.40 -8.31
C ASN A 77 2.28 -19.02 -8.64
N ASP A 78 2.76 -18.44 -9.74
CA ASP A 78 2.18 -17.23 -10.33
C ASP A 78 0.73 -17.49 -10.75
N VAL A 79 -0.13 -16.51 -10.53
CA VAL A 79 -1.55 -16.58 -10.87
C VAL A 79 -1.86 -15.42 -11.82
N PHE A 80 -2.21 -15.71 -13.07
CA PHE A 80 -2.33 -14.68 -14.11
C PHE A 80 -3.72 -14.05 -14.19
N ILE A 81 -4.65 -14.50 -13.34
CA ILE A 81 -6.07 -14.14 -13.33
C ILE A 81 -6.58 -14.22 -11.90
N PRO A 82 -7.41 -13.27 -11.43
CA PRO A 82 -7.97 -13.29 -10.08
C PRO A 82 -8.46 -14.66 -9.63
N ARG A 83 -7.85 -15.23 -8.59
CA ARG A 83 -8.24 -16.54 -8.02
C ARG A 83 -8.70 -16.36 -6.58
N ALA A 84 -9.82 -16.97 -6.22
CA ALA A 84 -10.34 -16.92 -4.85
C ALA A 84 -9.36 -17.59 -3.87
N ILE A 85 -9.12 -16.94 -2.73
CA ILE A 85 -8.33 -17.48 -1.63
C ILE A 85 -9.25 -18.36 -0.77
N GLU A 86 -9.28 -19.64 -1.08
CA GLU A 86 -10.16 -20.64 -0.45
C GLU A 86 -10.07 -20.65 1.09
N ALA A 87 -8.86 -20.46 1.63
CA ALA A 87 -8.61 -20.43 3.07
C ALA A 87 -9.30 -19.27 3.82
N LEU A 88 -9.74 -18.22 3.12
CA LEU A 88 -10.48 -17.08 3.71
C LEU A 88 -12.00 -17.20 3.57
N ARG A 89 -12.53 -18.22 2.88
CA ARG A 89 -13.98 -18.39 2.74
C ARG A 89 -14.65 -18.53 4.11
N GLY A 90 -15.77 -17.82 4.29
CA GLY A 90 -16.54 -17.81 5.54
C GLY A 90 -15.91 -17.00 6.68
N ARG A 91 -14.80 -16.28 6.45
CA ARG A 91 -14.15 -15.44 7.47
C ARG A 91 -14.68 -14.01 7.55
N ALA A 92 -15.60 -13.61 6.66
CA ALA A 92 -16.15 -12.24 6.58
C ALA A 92 -15.04 -11.17 6.58
N VAL A 93 -14.13 -11.27 5.60
CA VAL A 93 -13.02 -10.32 5.44
C VAL A 93 -13.59 -8.96 5.03
N VAL A 94 -13.20 -7.91 5.75
CA VAL A 94 -13.66 -6.52 5.52
C VAL A 94 -12.52 -5.55 5.16
N ARG A 95 -11.26 -5.95 5.34
CA ARG A 95 -10.09 -5.18 4.91
C ARG A 95 -8.97 -6.08 4.43
N VAL A 96 -8.24 -5.62 3.41
CA VAL A 96 -6.97 -6.20 2.96
C VAL A 96 -5.90 -5.11 2.84
N ALA A 97 -4.65 -5.49 3.04
CA ALA A 97 -3.48 -4.65 2.80
C ALA A 97 -2.33 -5.52 2.28
N CYS A 98 -1.49 -4.95 1.42
CA CYS A 98 -0.35 -5.65 0.84
C CYS A 98 0.93 -4.87 1.12
N GLY A 99 1.94 -5.57 1.62
CA GLY A 99 3.31 -5.08 1.60
C GLY A 99 4.01 -5.46 0.31
N ASP A 100 5.33 -5.41 0.29
CA ASP A 100 6.09 -5.78 -0.91
C ASP A 100 5.85 -7.27 -1.28
N THR A 101 5.82 -8.14 -0.28
CA THR A 101 5.79 -9.60 -0.45
C THR A 101 4.90 -10.35 0.55
N HIS A 102 4.00 -9.64 1.24
CA HIS A 102 3.07 -10.23 2.21
C HIS A 102 1.70 -9.54 2.17
N THR A 103 0.69 -10.22 2.70
CA THR A 103 -0.71 -9.80 2.67
C THR A 103 -1.34 -9.93 4.05
N LEU A 104 -2.13 -8.92 4.41
CA LEU A 104 -2.94 -8.86 5.63
C LEU A 104 -4.41 -8.91 5.23
N ALA A 105 -5.22 -9.67 5.97
CA ALA A 105 -6.67 -9.72 5.82
C ALA A 105 -7.32 -9.63 7.20
N ALA A 106 -8.15 -8.60 7.42
CA ALA A 106 -8.87 -8.41 8.68
C ALA A 106 -10.36 -8.71 8.51
N THR A 107 -10.93 -9.43 9.47
CA THR A 107 -12.35 -9.83 9.48
C THR A 107 -13.23 -8.78 10.15
N GLU A 108 -14.54 -8.87 9.93
CA GLU A 108 -15.53 -8.04 10.63
C GLU A 108 -15.42 -8.19 12.16
N ALA A 109 -15.22 -9.43 12.63
CA ALA A 109 -14.95 -9.75 14.04
C ALA A 109 -13.64 -9.12 14.57
N GLY A 110 -12.78 -8.61 13.70
CA GLY A 110 -11.53 -7.95 14.05
C GLY A 110 -10.35 -8.90 14.21
N GLU A 111 -10.48 -10.15 13.71
CA GLU A 111 -9.37 -11.09 13.61
C GLU A 111 -8.46 -10.69 12.45
N LEU A 112 -7.15 -10.94 12.59
CA LEU A 112 -6.15 -10.65 11.57
C LEU A 112 -5.51 -11.93 11.06
N TYR A 113 -5.54 -12.10 9.75
CA TYR A 113 -4.84 -13.16 9.03
C TYR A 113 -3.69 -12.56 8.22
N THR A 114 -2.55 -13.25 8.22
CA THR A 114 -1.34 -12.84 7.49
C THR A 114 -0.76 -14.01 6.71
N PHE A 115 -0.18 -13.73 5.55
CA PHE A 115 0.47 -14.71 4.68
C PHE A 115 1.47 -14.06 3.73
N GLY A 116 2.38 -14.85 3.16
CA GLY A 116 3.49 -14.39 2.32
C GLY A 116 4.85 -14.57 2.97
N ARG A 117 5.80 -13.72 2.57
CA ARG A 117 7.18 -13.71 3.08
C ARG A 117 7.24 -13.27 4.54
N ASN A 118 8.10 -13.91 5.34
CA ASN A 118 8.24 -13.63 6.77
C ASN A 118 9.71 -13.51 7.27
N SER A 119 10.68 -13.29 6.37
CA SER A 119 12.11 -13.28 6.72
C SER A 119 12.51 -12.31 7.85
N ASN A 120 11.70 -11.27 8.12
CA ASN A 120 11.92 -10.30 9.20
C ASN A 120 10.80 -10.31 10.25
N GLY A 121 9.94 -11.34 10.25
CA GLY A 121 8.83 -11.44 11.18
C GLY A 121 7.60 -10.63 10.79
N GLN A 122 7.51 -10.12 9.55
CA GLN A 122 6.41 -9.26 9.08
C GLN A 122 5.02 -9.91 9.09
N LEU A 123 4.91 -11.21 9.34
CA LEU A 123 3.63 -11.89 9.55
C LEU A 123 3.18 -11.92 11.01
N GLY A 124 4.03 -11.59 11.98
CA GLY A 124 3.61 -11.43 13.37
C GLY A 124 3.31 -12.74 14.13
N HIS A 125 3.82 -13.87 13.65
CA HIS A 125 3.57 -15.19 14.23
C HIS A 125 4.62 -15.65 15.27
N GLY A 126 5.56 -14.78 15.64
CA GLY A 126 6.66 -15.11 16.54
C GLY A 126 7.78 -15.93 15.87
N THR A 127 7.72 -16.13 14.57
CA THR A 127 8.73 -16.83 13.76
C THR A 127 9.14 -15.98 12.56
N THR A 128 10.13 -16.46 11.80
CA THR A 128 10.55 -15.89 10.51
C THR A 128 10.21 -16.80 9.33
N ASP A 129 9.32 -17.77 9.53
CA ASP A 129 8.92 -18.73 8.50
C ASP A 129 7.81 -18.16 7.62
N ASP A 130 7.98 -18.27 6.30
CA ASP A 130 6.96 -17.88 5.34
C ASP A 130 5.66 -18.66 5.57
N SER A 131 4.53 -18.04 5.24
CA SER A 131 3.22 -18.68 5.35
C SER A 131 2.53 -18.68 4.00
N LEU A 132 2.36 -19.87 3.41
CA LEU A 132 1.82 -20.00 2.06
C LEU A 132 0.29 -19.86 1.98
N ALA A 133 -0.37 -19.85 3.13
CA ALA A 133 -1.81 -19.69 3.26
C ALA A 133 -2.12 -18.77 4.45
N PRO A 134 -3.26 -18.06 4.44
CA PRO A 134 -3.69 -17.20 5.54
C PRO A 134 -3.62 -17.88 6.91
N ARG A 135 -2.86 -17.28 7.84
CA ARG A 135 -2.73 -17.73 9.23
C ARG A 135 -3.17 -16.66 10.20
N LEU A 136 -3.94 -17.04 11.22
CA LEU A 136 -4.39 -16.14 12.29
C LEU A 136 -3.19 -15.62 13.09
N VAL A 137 -3.16 -14.32 13.35
CA VAL A 137 -2.20 -13.68 14.26
C VAL A 137 -2.68 -13.84 15.70
N GLU A 138 -2.33 -14.96 16.34
CA GLU A 138 -2.80 -15.33 17.69
C GLU A 138 -2.51 -14.26 18.75
N ALA A 139 -1.42 -13.50 18.61
CA ALA A 139 -1.05 -12.43 19.53
C ALA A 139 -2.06 -11.27 19.57
N LEU A 140 -2.92 -11.13 18.54
CA LEU A 140 -3.98 -10.10 18.47
C LEU A 140 -5.37 -10.66 18.78
N LYS A 141 -5.48 -11.93 19.19
CA LYS A 141 -6.77 -12.51 19.55
C LYS A 141 -7.40 -11.74 20.72
N GLY A 142 -8.65 -11.34 20.54
CA GLY A 142 -9.37 -10.51 21.53
C GLY A 142 -9.01 -9.01 21.49
N GLN A 143 -8.17 -8.57 20.55
CA GLN A 143 -7.84 -7.16 20.30
C GLN A 143 -8.36 -6.77 18.91
N PRO A 144 -9.62 -6.32 18.79
CA PRO A 144 -10.26 -6.20 17.49
C PRO A 144 -9.57 -5.17 16.58
N VAL A 145 -9.12 -5.60 15.41
CA VAL A 145 -8.41 -4.74 14.45
C VAL A 145 -9.37 -3.78 13.72
N GLY A 146 -9.00 -2.49 13.68
CA GLY A 146 -9.77 -1.39 13.11
C GLY A 146 -9.22 -0.81 11.80
N SER A 147 -7.91 -0.82 11.59
CA SER A 147 -7.24 -0.41 10.34
C SER A 147 -5.97 -1.24 10.17
N ILE A 148 -5.59 -1.53 8.92
CA ILE A 148 -4.41 -2.33 8.58
C ILE A 148 -3.60 -1.63 7.50
N ALA A 149 -2.28 -1.69 7.60
CA ALA A 149 -1.35 -1.30 6.55
C ALA A 149 -0.11 -2.20 6.61
N ALA A 150 0.52 -2.37 5.45
CA ALA A 150 1.72 -3.17 5.30
C ALA A 150 2.75 -2.36 4.51
N GLY A 151 3.95 -2.25 5.06
CA GLY A 151 5.08 -1.65 4.38
C GLY A 151 5.89 -2.68 3.60
N GLY A 152 7.16 -2.39 3.35
CA GLY A 152 8.01 -3.32 2.60
C GLY A 152 8.18 -4.66 3.34
N GLU A 153 8.66 -4.57 4.57
CA GLU A 153 8.96 -5.72 5.43
C GLU A 153 8.45 -5.53 6.86
N HIS A 154 7.42 -4.68 7.05
CA HIS A 154 6.75 -4.46 8.33
C HIS A 154 5.24 -4.37 8.16
N SER A 155 4.52 -4.61 9.25
CA SER A 155 3.07 -4.51 9.34
C SER A 155 2.70 -3.57 10.47
N ILE A 156 1.59 -2.87 10.30
CA ILE A 156 1.02 -1.99 11.31
C ILE A 156 -0.50 -2.04 11.26
N VAL A 157 -1.12 -2.07 12.43
CA VAL A 157 -2.58 -2.05 12.58
C VAL A 157 -2.99 -1.05 13.62
N ALA A 158 -4.14 -0.40 13.45
CA ALA A 158 -4.81 0.32 14.52
C ALA A 158 -5.90 -0.57 15.12
N LEU A 159 -5.96 -0.66 16.45
CA LEU A 159 -7.00 -1.40 17.17
C LEU A 159 -8.27 -0.56 17.32
N ARG A 160 -9.44 -1.22 17.35
CA ARG A 160 -10.73 -0.55 17.59
C ARG A 160 -10.83 0.06 19.00
N SER A 161 -10.04 -0.46 19.94
CA SER A 161 -9.87 0.10 21.29
C SER A 161 -9.01 1.37 21.32
N GLY A 162 -8.41 1.76 20.19
CA GLY A 162 -7.33 2.74 20.13
C GLY A 162 -5.95 2.10 20.28
N GLY A 163 -4.93 2.76 19.71
CA GLY A 163 -3.55 2.26 19.69
C GLY A 163 -3.15 1.62 18.38
N ALA A 164 -1.92 1.89 17.93
CA ALA A 164 -1.26 1.13 16.89
C ALA A 164 -0.49 -0.04 17.50
N VAL A 165 -0.46 -1.14 16.76
CA VAL A 165 0.43 -2.28 17.01
C VAL A 165 1.21 -2.53 15.73
N SER A 166 2.52 -2.71 15.83
CA SER A 166 3.40 -2.91 14.68
C SER A 166 4.38 -4.05 14.91
N TRP A 167 4.84 -4.66 13.82
CA TRP A 167 5.83 -5.75 13.83
C TRP A 167 6.54 -5.87 12.47
N GLY A 168 7.54 -6.74 12.41
CA GLY A 168 8.42 -6.96 11.27
C GLY A 168 9.76 -6.26 11.42
N TRP A 169 10.35 -5.89 10.28
CA TRP A 169 11.62 -5.18 10.20
C TRP A 169 11.50 -3.79 10.83
N GLY A 170 12.42 -3.41 11.72
CA GLY A 170 12.31 -2.21 12.55
C GLY A 170 13.56 -1.34 12.59
N ARG A 171 14.58 -1.58 11.76
CA ARG A 171 15.91 -0.97 11.97
C ARG A 171 16.00 0.52 11.68
N TYR A 172 15.06 1.09 10.93
CA TYR A 172 14.92 2.55 10.81
C TYR A 172 13.92 3.14 11.82
N GLY A 173 13.38 2.32 12.71
CA GLY A 173 12.43 2.73 13.73
C GLY A 173 10.98 2.84 13.24
N ASN A 174 10.67 2.26 12.08
CA ASN A 174 9.36 2.25 11.41
C ASN A 174 8.26 1.50 12.20
N LEU A 175 8.63 0.81 13.27
CA LEU A 175 7.68 0.24 14.23
C LEU A 175 7.14 1.31 15.21
N GLY A 176 7.87 2.40 15.44
CA GLY A 176 7.41 3.53 16.26
C GLY A 176 7.37 3.25 17.76
N ASP A 177 8.06 2.20 18.22
CA ASP A 177 8.14 1.77 19.62
C ASP A 177 9.31 2.42 20.39
N GLY A 178 9.97 3.42 19.81
CA GLY A 178 11.15 4.08 20.38
C GLY A 178 12.45 3.29 20.20
N THR A 179 12.42 2.15 19.51
CA THR A 179 13.60 1.30 19.28
C THR A 179 13.92 1.16 17.78
N ARG A 180 14.99 0.42 17.47
CA ARG A 180 15.39 0.03 16.10
C ARG A 180 15.52 -1.49 15.95
N VAL A 181 14.73 -2.21 16.72
CA VAL A 181 14.85 -3.67 16.83
C VAL A 181 13.67 -4.30 16.09
N ASP A 182 13.94 -5.32 15.30
CA ASP A 182 12.92 -6.09 14.58
C ASP A 182 11.97 -6.76 15.60
N ARG A 183 10.71 -7.01 15.22
CA ARG A 183 9.71 -7.66 16.07
C ARG A 183 9.03 -8.77 15.31
N THR A 184 9.14 -10.01 15.78
CA THR A 184 8.40 -11.14 15.20
C THR A 184 6.98 -11.27 15.74
N LEU A 185 6.64 -10.48 16.77
CA LEU A 185 5.31 -10.41 17.36
C LEU A 185 4.79 -8.96 17.38
N PRO A 186 3.47 -8.78 17.23
CA PRO A 186 2.81 -7.48 17.39
C PRO A 186 3.23 -6.80 18.71
N THR A 187 3.81 -5.60 18.62
CA THR A 187 4.26 -4.81 19.78
C THR A 187 3.47 -3.50 19.85
N GLN A 188 3.04 -3.11 21.06
CA GLN A 188 2.27 -1.88 21.23
C GLN A 188 3.11 -0.65 20.84
N GLY A 189 2.48 0.22 20.04
CA GLY A 189 2.99 1.52 19.66
C GLY A 189 2.14 2.65 20.25
N GLN A 190 1.93 3.70 19.46
CA GLN A 190 1.31 4.96 19.90
C GLN A 190 -0.21 5.00 19.65
N PRO A 191 -0.98 5.85 20.35
CA PRO A 191 -2.42 5.99 20.11
C PRO A 191 -2.70 6.61 18.73
N VAL A 192 -3.23 5.82 17.80
CA VAL A 192 -3.58 6.27 16.45
C VAL A 192 -4.94 5.75 16.02
N ALA A 193 -5.62 6.49 15.14
CA ALA A 193 -6.95 6.11 14.62
C ALA A 193 -6.84 5.27 13.34
N SER A 194 -5.83 5.52 12.52
CA SER A 194 -5.62 4.79 11.25
C SER A 194 -4.19 4.94 10.74
N VAL A 195 -3.77 4.04 9.84
CA VAL A 195 -2.35 3.82 9.50
C VAL A 195 -2.13 3.62 8.00
N SER A 196 -0.98 4.07 7.51
CA SER A 196 -0.43 3.82 6.18
C SER A 196 1.07 3.52 6.30
N ALA A 197 1.64 2.76 5.38
CA ALA A 197 3.05 2.39 5.40
C ALA A 197 3.67 2.48 4.01
N GLY A 198 4.87 3.06 3.93
CA GLY A 198 5.73 2.94 2.76
C GLY A 198 6.74 1.81 2.94
N ALA A 199 7.88 1.88 2.24
CA ALA A 199 8.90 0.81 2.30
C ALA A 199 9.35 0.53 3.73
N GLU A 200 9.75 1.59 4.41
CA GLU A 200 10.43 1.57 5.71
C GLU A 200 10.04 2.81 6.53
N HIS A 201 8.89 3.41 6.23
CA HIS A 201 8.29 4.50 7.01
C HIS A 201 6.82 4.19 7.24
N SER A 202 6.31 4.71 8.35
CA SER A 202 4.93 4.55 8.77
C SER A 202 4.33 5.92 8.96
N VAL A 203 3.05 6.04 8.63
CA VAL A 203 2.27 7.26 8.79
C VAL A 203 0.98 6.90 9.49
N ALA A 204 0.55 7.74 10.41
CA ALA A 204 -0.72 7.58 11.08
C ALA A 204 -1.42 8.91 11.28
N VAL A 205 -2.74 8.83 11.43
CA VAL A 205 -3.56 10.00 11.73
C VAL A 205 -4.30 9.76 13.03
N THR A 206 -4.29 10.79 13.87
CA THR A 206 -4.99 10.79 15.15
C THR A 206 -6.47 11.07 14.96
N ALA A 207 -7.29 10.80 15.99
CA ALA A 207 -8.70 11.17 15.96
C ALA A 207 -8.94 12.68 15.79
N ALA A 208 -7.97 13.52 16.19
CA ALA A 208 -7.98 14.96 16.01
C ALA A 208 -7.54 15.43 14.60
N GLY A 209 -7.21 14.50 13.70
CA GLY A 209 -6.82 14.81 12.32
C GLY A 209 -5.35 15.18 12.13
N ALA A 210 -4.53 15.15 13.19
CA ALA A 210 -3.08 15.38 13.06
C ALA A 210 -2.38 14.17 12.41
N VAL A 211 -1.42 14.44 11.52
CA VAL A 211 -0.62 13.40 10.86
C VAL A 211 0.72 13.29 11.55
N PHE A 212 1.10 12.05 11.85
CA PHE A 212 2.43 11.71 12.34
C PHE A 212 3.09 10.72 11.40
N ALA A 213 4.40 10.83 11.27
CA ALA A 213 5.23 9.89 10.51
C ALA A 213 6.44 9.45 11.32
N TRP A 214 6.96 8.26 11.04
CA TRP A 214 8.19 7.74 11.64
C TRP A 214 8.83 6.67 10.75
N GLY A 215 10.03 6.24 11.12
CA GLY A 215 10.86 5.32 10.36
C GLY A 215 11.95 6.06 9.59
N TRP A 216 12.25 5.55 8.40
CA TRP A 216 13.29 6.10 7.53
C TRP A 216 12.89 7.48 6.98
N GLY A 217 13.79 8.47 7.08
CA GLY A 217 13.47 9.87 6.77
C GLY A 217 14.36 10.57 5.75
N ARG A 218 15.33 9.89 5.13
CA ARG A 218 16.43 10.57 4.40
C ARG A 218 16.03 11.30 3.12
N TYR A 219 14.88 11.00 2.54
CA TYR A 219 14.29 11.76 1.42
C TYR A 219 13.19 12.72 1.86
N GLY A 220 12.99 12.94 3.16
CA GLY A 220 11.94 13.82 3.69
C GLY A 220 10.53 13.20 3.72
N CYS A 221 10.40 11.89 3.54
CA CYS A 221 9.11 11.19 3.53
C CYS A 221 8.38 11.18 4.88
N LEU A 222 9.00 11.70 5.93
CA LEU A 222 8.39 11.95 7.23
C LEU A 222 7.74 13.34 7.33
N GLY A 223 8.09 14.28 6.44
CA GLY A 223 7.43 15.59 6.36
C GLY A 223 7.68 16.52 7.55
N ASP A 224 8.69 16.23 8.39
CA ASP A 224 9.01 16.99 9.61
C ASP A 224 10.04 18.12 9.38
N GLY A 225 10.38 18.39 8.13
CA GLY A 225 11.40 19.37 7.74
C GLY A 225 12.83 18.86 7.79
N ALA A 226 13.06 17.59 8.11
CA ALA A 226 14.39 17.01 8.27
C ALA A 226 14.65 15.79 7.36
N ARG A 227 15.88 15.28 7.42
CA ARG A 227 16.32 14.05 6.71
C ARG A 227 16.75 12.94 7.68
N GLU A 228 16.46 13.08 8.96
CA GLU A 228 16.81 12.05 9.94
C GLU A 228 15.74 10.96 10.03
N ASP A 229 16.18 9.75 10.36
CA ASP A 229 15.28 8.68 10.74
C ASP A 229 14.65 8.99 12.12
N ARG A 230 13.37 8.66 12.30
CA ARG A 230 12.62 8.85 13.55
C ARG A 230 12.16 7.50 14.08
N TRP A 231 12.59 7.13 15.28
CA TRP A 231 12.15 5.89 15.95
C TRP A 231 10.86 6.05 16.77
N ALA A 232 10.31 7.25 16.78
CA ALA A 232 9.05 7.59 17.41
C ALA A 232 8.29 8.54 16.45
N PRO A 233 6.95 8.54 16.47
CA PRO A 233 6.17 9.45 15.64
C PRO A 233 6.54 10.92 15.83
N VAL A 234 6.69 11.63 14.71
CA VAL A 234 6.86 13.09 14.63
C VAL A 234 5.72 13.68 13.80
N GLN A 235 5.25 14.86 14.17
CA GLN A 235 4.18 15.54 13.44
C GLN A 235 4.66 16.00 12.06
N VAL A 236 3.81 15.83 11.04
CA VAL A 236 4.04 16.33 9.68
C VAL A 236 3.77 17.83 9.61
N ASN A 237 4.69 18.59 9.02
CA ASN A 237 4.58 20.04 8.81
C ASN A 237 3.85 20.36 7.49
N GLY A 238 3.21 21.52 7.43
CA GLY A 238 2.57 22.05 6.21
C GLY A 238 1.12 21.61 6.01
N LEU A 239 0.53 20.98 7.04
CA LEU A 239 -0.87 20.52 7.07
C LEU A 239 -1.70 21.25 8.14
N GLU A 240 -1.18 22.33 8.71
CA GLU A 240 -1.81 23.05 9.81
C GLU A 240 -3.17 23.64 9.39
N GLY A 241 -4.19 23.45 10.24
CA GLY A 241 -5.55 23.96 9.99
C GLY A 241 -6.34 23.20 8.92
N ARG A 242 -5.79 22.10 8.37
CA ARG A 242 -6.48 21.29 7.36
C ARG A 242 -7.22 20.13 8.00
N VAL A 243 -8.41 19.83 7.48
CA VAL A 243 -9.14 18.59 7.80
C VAL A 243 -8.80 17.57 6.72
N LEU A 244 -8.25 16.43 7.12
CA LEU A 244 -7.72 15.45 6.19
C LEU A 244 -8.76 14.40 5.82
N ARG A 245 -8.77 14.03 4.55
CA ARG A 245 -9.64 13.00 3.99
C ARG A 245 -8.93 11.65 3.96
N GLN A 246 -7.72 11.61 3.39
CA GLN A 246 -6.95 10.38 3.18
C GLN A 246 -5.45 10.67 3.18
N VAL A 247 -4.69 9.68 3.65
CA VAL A 247 -3.22 9.63 3.52
C VAL A 247 -2.83 8.31 2.84
N ALA A 248 -1.94 8.37 1.88
CA ALA A 248 -1.36 7.22 1.21
C ALA A 248 0.17 7.34 1.17
N CYS A 249 0.86 6.25 1.45
CA CYS A 249 2.30 6.16 1.24
C CYS A 249 2.56 5.47 -0.09
N GLY A 250 3.46 6.04 -0.89
CA GLY A 250 4.25 5.23 -1.81
C GLY A 250 5.51 4.72 -1.12
N TRP A 251 6.46 4.19 -1.90
CA TRP A 251 7.64 3.54 -1.31
C TRP A 251 8.53 4.50 -0.49
N ARG A 252 8.75 5.73 -0.98
CA ARG A 252 9.56 6.78 -0.32
C ARG A 252 8.94 8.18 -0.43
N HIS A 253 7.64 8.24 -0.66
CA HIS A 253 6.90 9.50 -0.70
C HIS A 253 5.56 9.30 -0.01
N THR A 254 4.97 10.40 0.44
CA THR A 254 3.70 10.42 1.13
C THR A 254 2.79 11.42 0.41
N VAL A 255 1.53 11.02 0.23
CA VAL A 255 0.49 11.79 -0.45
C VAL A 255 -0.66 11.97 0.52
N VAL A 256 -1.13 13.19 0.66
CA VAL A 256 -2.22 13.57 1.56
C VAL A 256 -3.26 14.30 0.74
N VAL A 257 -4.54 14.03 0.99
CA VAL A 257 -5.65 14.81 0.46
C VAL A 257 -6.52 15.33 1.60
N ASP A 258 -6.88 16.61 1.54
CA ASP A 258 -7.80 17.24 2.49
C ASP A 258 -9.28 17.08 2.06
N VAL A 259 -10.22 17.48 2.92
CA VAL A 259 -11.67 17.34 2.65
C VAL A 259 -12.18 18.22 1.51
N ASP A 260 -11.43 19.27 1.17
CA ASP A 260 -11.69 20.18 0.06
C ASP A 260 -11.13 19.63 -1.27
N GLY A 261 -10.36 18.54 -1.21
CA GLY A 261 -9.74 17.87 -2.35
C GLY A 261 -8.37 18.42 -2.73
N GLY A 262 -7.76 19.25 -1.89
CA GLY A 262 -6.38 19.70 -2.04
C GLY A 262 -5.40 18.56 -1.82
N VAL A 263 -4.43 18.39 -2.73
CA VAL A 263 -3.41 17.34 -2.67
C VAL A 263 -2.07 17.90 -2.23
N TYR A 264 -1.43 17.23 -1.27
CA TYR A 264 -0.11 17.57 -0.75
C TYR A 264 0.81 16.36 -0.84
N THR A 265 2.04 16.59 -1.28
CA THR A 265 3.04 15.53 -1.44
C THR A 265 4.35 15.91 -0.76
N PHE A 266 5.04 14.91 -0.22
CA PHE A 266 6.38 15.07 0.35
C PHE A 266 7.18 13.77 0.31
N GLY A 267 8.50 13.88 0.46
CA GLY A 267 9.44 12.78 0.30
C GLY A 267 10.26 12.85 -0.97
N TRP A 268 10.50 11.69 -1.57
CA TRP A 268 11.40 11.52 -2.70
C TRP A 268 10.75 11.87 -4.05
N SER A 269 11.43 12.67 -4.88
CA SER A 269 10.92 13.11 -6.19
C SER A 269 11.86 12.84 -7.37
N LYS A 270 12.82 11.90 -7.27
CA LYS A 270 13.78 11.64 -8.38
C LYS A 270 13.10 11.39 -9.74
N TYR A 271 11.91 10.78 -9.74
CA TYR A 271 11.14 10.48 -10.94
C TYR A 271 9.95 11.44 -11.13
N GLY A 272 9.91 12.55 -10.38
CA GLY A 272 8.82 13.52 -10.42
C GLY A 272 7.55 13.08 -9.70
N GLN A 273 7.60 12.01 -8.90
CA GLN A 273 6.41 11.44 -8.23
C GLN A 273 5.77 12.37 -7.18
N LEU A 274 6.35 13.52 -6.86
CA LEU A 274 5.66 14.53 -6.05
C LEU A 274 4.76 15.46 -6.88
N GLY A 275 4.92 15.52 -8.20
CA GLY A 275 3.97 16.23 -9.09
C GLY A 275 4.14 17.75 -9.15
N HIS A 276 5.30 18.30 -8.76
CA HIS A 276 5.53 19.74 -8.68
C HIS A 276 6.15 20.38 -9.94
N GLY A 277 6.30 19.63 -11.04
CA GLY A 277 6.97 20.11 -12.26
C GLY A 277 8.49 20.05 -12.22
N ASP A 278 9.05 19.42 -11.19
CA ASP A 278 10.48 19.20 -11.01
C ASP A 278 10.74 17.82 -10.37
N CYS A 279 12.02 17.49 -10.16
CA CYS A 279 12.44 16.26 -9.49
C CYS A 279 13.05 16.53 -8.10
N GLN A 280 12.61 17.57 -7.39
CA GLN A 280 13.14 17.96 -6.09
C GLN A 280 12.35 17.33 -4.94
N ASP A 281 13.07 16.71 -4.01
CA ASP A 281 12.49 16.19 -2.77
C ASP A 281 11.85 17.32 -1.95
N GLN A 282 10.78 17.00 -1.21
CA GLN A 282 10.14 17.94 -0.29
C GLN A 282 10.21 17.38 1.13
N LEU A 283 10.72 18.18 2.07
CA LEU A 283 10.90 17.78 3.47
C LEU A 283 9.67 18.07 4.34
N ALA A 284 8.67 18.76 3.79
CA ALA A 284 7.39 19.07 4.42
C ALA A 284 6.29 18.98 3.36
N ALA A 285 5.03 18.87 3.79
CA ALA A 285 3.91 18.77 2.86
C ALA A 285 3.83 20.01 1.96
N LYS A 286 3.85 19.79 0.63
CA LYS A 286 3.72 20.85 -0.38
C LYS A 286 2.52 20.58 -1.26
N ALA A 287 1.73 21.63 -1.53
CA ALA A 287 0.56 21.52 -2.39
C ALA A 287 0.95 21.20 -3.84
N VAL A 288 0.20 20.31 -4.48
CA VAL A 288 0.32 20.00 -5.92
C VAL A 288 -0.52 21.00 -6.71
N GLU A 289 0.06 22.15 -7.02
CA GLU A 289 -0.64 23.28 -7.64
C GLU A 289 -1.33 22.95 -8.97
N ALA A 290 -0.79 21.98 -9.73
CA ALA A 290 -1.39 21.51 -10.98
C ALA A 290 -2.78 20.84 -10.80
N LEU A 291 -3.14 20.45 -9.58
CA LEU A 291 -4.45 19.88 -9.24
C LEU A 291 -5.39 20.91 -8.58
N ARG A 292 -4.99 22.18 -8.44
CA ARG A 292 -5.83 23.21 -7.84
C ARG A 292 -7.17 23.31 -8.58
N GLY A 293 -8.27 23.29 -7.81
CA GLY A 293 -9.63 23.32 -8.34
C GLY A 293 -10.18 21.97 -8.82
N LYS A 294 -9.38 20.89 -8.76
CA LYS A 294 -9.85 19.52 -8.93
C LYS A 294 -10.12 18.96 -7.55
N ARG A 295 -11.38 18.65 -7.24
CA ARG A 295 -11.74 18.10 -5.94
C ARG A 295 -11.34 16.62 -5.89
N VAL A 296 -10.11 16.35 -5.46
CA VAL A 296 -9.55 15.00 -5.38
C VAL A 296 -10.21 14.20 -4.25
N MET A 297 -10.62 12.97 -4.57
CA MET A 297 -11.36 12.10 -3.67
C MET A 297 -10.56 10.88 -3.23
N LEU A 298 -9.68 10.38 -4.10
CA LEU A 298 -8.87 9.19 -3.88
C LEU A 298 -7.41 9.46 -4.25
N VAL A 299 -6.49 8.95 -3.43
CA VAL A 299 -5.05 8.99 -3.69
C VAL A 299 -4.41 7.62 -3.48
N SER A 300 -3.39 7.31 -4.28
CA SER A 300 -2.56 6.12 -4.12
C SER A 300 -1.13 6.38 -4.57
N GLY A 301 -0.16 5.91 -3.79
CA GLY A 301 1.27 5.99 -4.10
C GLY A 301 1.83 4.60 -4.43
N GLY A 302 2.50 4.46 -5.56
CA GLY A 302 3.22 3.26 -5.94
C GLY A 302 4.69 3.31 -5.54
N TRP A 303 5.55 2.54 -6.24
CA TRP A 303 7.00 2.60 -5.99
C TRP A 303 7.56 4.00 -6.25
N ARG A 304 7.22 4.52 -7.44
CA ARG A 304 7.78 5.75 -8.01
C ARG A 304 6.75 6.52 -8.83
N HIS A 305 5.47 6.22 -8.67
CA HIS A 305 4.38 6.93 -9.32
C HIS A 305 3.29 7.21 -8.30
N THR A 306 2.44 8.16 -8.64
CA THR A 306 1.28 8.57 -7.86
C THR A 306 0.09 8.64 -8.78
N VAL A 307 -1.06 8.19 -8.29
CA VAL A 307 -2.33 8.27 -9.01
C VAL A 307 -3.38 8.85 -8.08
N VAL A 308 -4.23 9.71 -8.63
CA VAL A 308 -5.35 10.32 -7.92
C VAL A 308 -6.59 10.30 -8.79
N ALA A 309 -7.76 10.32 -8.17
CA ALA A 309 -9.03 10.50 -8.86
C ALA A 309 -9.86 11.62 -8.20
N ASP A 310 -10.49 12.46 -9.02
CA ASP A 310 -11.39 13.52 -8.58
C ASP A 310 -12.84 13.07 -8.47
N GLU A 311 -13.69 13.93 -7.90
CA GLU A 311 -15.12 13.66 -7.71
C GLU A 311 -15.89 13.46 -9.02
N ALA A 312 -15.38 13.97 -10.15
CA ALA A 312 -15.97 13.77 -11.46
C ALA A 312 -15.50 12.45 -12.11
N GLY A 313 -14.69 11.65 -11.41
CA GLY A 313 -14.12 10.40 -11.92
C GLY A 313 -12.91 10.60 -12.84
N HIS A 314 -12.39 11.83 -13.00
CA HIS A 314 -11.16 12.01 -13.75
C HIS A 314 -9.97 11.48 -12.95
N THR A 315 -9.13 10.71 -13.64
CA THR A 315 -7.92 10.14 -13.05
C THR A 315 -6.69 10.87 -13.57
N PHE A 316 -5.77 11.20 -12.66
CA PHE A 316 -4.48 11.81 -12.99
C PHE A 316 -3.35 10.96 -12.42
N SER A 317 -2.28 10.79 -13.19
CA SER A 317 -1.11 10.02 -12.81
C SER A 317 0.18 10.76 -13.14
N TRP A 318 1.21 10.55 -12.33
CA TRP A 318 2.54 11.10 -12.57
C TRP A 318 3.63 10.29 -11.87
N GLY A 319 4.88 10.58 -12.22
CA GLY A 319 6.08 9.91 -11.74
C GLY A 319 6.74 9.05 -12.82
N TRP A 320 7.31 7.94 -12.38
CA TRP A 320 7.99 6.96 -13.23
C TRP A 320 7.01 6.15 -14.08
N ASN A 321 7.32 5.96 -15.36
CA ASN A 321 6.43 5.34 -16.35
C ASN A 321 7.10 4.30 -17.27
N LYS A 322 8.28 3.78 -16.90
CA LYS A 322 9.01 2.82 -17.77
C LYS A 322 8.16 1.65 -18.30
N PHE A 323 7.19 1.18 -17.51
CA PHE A 323 6.34 0.04 -17.84
C PHE A 323 4.89 0.45 -18.15
N GLY A 324 4.64 1.75 -18.37
CA GLY A 324 3.30 2.26 -18.66
C GLY A 324 2.39 2.39 -17.44
N GLN A 325 2.92 2.32 -16.21
CA GLN A 325 2.13 2.37 -14.96
C GLN A 325 1.36 3.68 -14.74
N LEU A 326 1.66 4.72 -15.51
CA LEU A 326 0.86 5.95 -15.54
C LEU A 326 -0.41 5.81 -16.39
N GLY A 327 -0.47 4.85 -17.32
CA GLY A 327 -1.67 4.60 -18.13
C GLY A 327 -1.90 5.62 -19.25
N THR A 328 -0.87 6.38 -19.62
CA THR A 328 -0.99 7.50 -20.56
C THR A 328 -0.78 7.12 -22.03
N GLY A 329 -0.69 5.84 -22.35
CA GLY A 329 -0.45 5.32 -23.70
C GLY A 329 1.01 5.40 -24.15
N ASP A 330 1.92 5.72 -23.23
CA ASP A 330 3.35 5.90 -23.49
C ASP A 330 4.18 5.36 -22.30
N THR A 331 5.51 5.46 -22.39
CA THR A 331 6.46 5.04 -21.35
C THR A 331 7.29 6.20 -20.78
N ALA A 332 6.87 7.45 -21.02
CA ALA A 332 7.58 8.64 -20.59
C ALA A 332 7.22 9.00 -19.14
N ASP A 333 8.24 9.22 -18.31
CA ASP A 333 8.06 9.78 -16.97
C ASP A 333 7.45 11.18 -17.09
N THR A 334 6.59 11.57 -16.14
CA THR A 334 6.09 12.95 -16.03
C THR A 334 6.20 13.43 -14.58
N ASN A 335 6.65 14.66 -14.40
CA ASN A 335 6.74 15.31 -13.09
C ASN A 335 5.55 16.23 -12.80
N LEU A 336 4.54 16.23 -13.65
CA LEU A 336 3.24 16.87 -13.46
C LEU A 336 2.11 15.85 -13.62
N PRO A 337 1.01 16.00 -12.86
CA PRO A 337 -0.21 15.22 -13.06
C PRO A 337 -0.68 15.25 -14.52
N LYS A 338 -0.74 14.09 -15.15
CA LYS A 338 -1.24 13.89 -16.52
C LYS A 338 -2.55 13.11 -16.46
N ARG A 339 -3.55 13.53 -17.24
CA ARG A 339 -4.85 12.86 -17.31
C ARG A 339 -4.68 11.46 -17.91
N VAL A 340 -5.30 10.47 -17.27
CA VAL A 340 -5.42 9.11 -17.77
C VAL A 340 -6.71 9.02 -18.60
N GLU A 341 -6.56 8.58 -19.85
CA GLU A 341 -7.68 8.43 -20.79
C GLU A 341 -8.04 6.95 -20.96
N GLY A 342 -9.18 6.67 -21.62
CA GLY A 342 -9.63 5.30 -21.89
C GLY A 342 -10.27 4.60 -20.68
N LEU A 343 -10.59 5.35 -19.63
CA LEU A 343 -11.48 4.92 -18.57
C LEU A 343 -12.92 5.20 -19.02
N GLU A 344 -13.70 4.15 -19.19
CA GLU A 344 -15.12 4.22 -19.49
C GLU A 344 -15.89 3.86 -18.21
N GLY A 345 -17.05 4.46 -17.98
CA GLY A 345 -17.84 4.19 -16.77
C GLY A 345 -17.77 5.30 -15.72
N GLY A 346 -18.55 5.11 -14.66
CA GLY A 346 -18.89 6.14 -13.66
C GLY A 346 -17.72 6.60 -12.77
N GLU A 347 -18.06 7.25 -11.66
CA GLU A 347 -17.09 7.76 -10.68
C GLU A 347 -16.06 6.70 -10.26
N VAL A 348 -14.80 7.11 -10.11
CA VAL A 348 -13.75 6.22 -9.59
C VAL A 348 -13.93 6.06 -8.09
N VAL A 349 -14.13 4.82 -7.64
CA VAL A 349 -14.40 4.50 -6.23
C VAL A 349 -13.32 3.63 -5.60
N LEU A 350 -12.47 2.99 -6.42
CA LEU A 350 -11.32 2.23 -5.94
C LEU A 350 -10.03 2.63 -6.67
N LEU A 351 -8.92 2.67 -5.94
CA LEU A 351 -7.61 2.99 -6.48
C LEU A 351 -6.50 2.32 -5.67
N ALA A 352 -5.57 1.64 -6.35
CA ALA A 352 -4.38 1.07 -5.75
C ALA A 352 -3.19 1.06 -6.70
N CYS A 353 -2.01 1.34 -6.18
CA CYS A 353 -0.76 1.33 -6.92
C CYS A 353 0.16 0.26 -6.33
N GLY A 354 0.65 -0.65 -7.17
CA GLY A 354 1.75 -1.53 -6.81
C GLY A 354 3.09 -0.86 -7.08
N TRP A 355 4.15 -1.64 -7.21
CA TRP A 355 5.43 -1.02 -7.56
C TRP A 355 5.45 -0.49 -8.99
N ARG A 356 4.79 -1.19 -9.91
CA ARG A 356 4.89 -0.95 -11.35
C ARG A 356 3.57 -1.13 -12.08
N HIS A 357 2.47 -1.28 -11.35
CA HIS A 357 1.14 -1.43 -11.91
C HIS A 357 0.12 -0.64 -11.10
N THR A 358 -1.03 -0.42 -11.69
CA THR A 358 -2.13 0.32 -11.08
C THR A 358 -3.42 -0.45 -11.29
N LEU A 359 -4.25 -0.50 -10.24
CA LEU A 359 -5.63 -0.97 -10.27
C LEU A 359 -6.57 0.21 -9.98
N LEU A 360 -7.70 0.21 -10.67
CA LEU A 360 -8.74 1.21 -10.52
C LEU A 360 -10.10 0.53 -10.60
N GLY A 361 -11.04 0.91 -9.74
CA GLY A 361 -12.42 0.46 -9.79
C GLY A 361 -13.38 1.63 -9.88
N THR A 362 -14.44 1.47 -10.65
CA THR A 362 -15.46 2.49 -10.88
C THR A 362 -16.81 2.10 -10.27
N SER A 363 -17.67 3.08 -10.02
CA SER A 363 -18.99 2.92 -9.39
C SER A 363 -19.96 2.06 -10.19
N ASN A 364 -19.72 1.85 -11.48
CA ASN A 364 -20.54 0.96 -12.30
C ASN A 364 -20.15 -0.54 -12.15
N GLY A 365 -19.12 -0.84 -11.36
CA GLY A 365 -18.61 -2.19 -11.14
C GLY A 365 -17.47 -2.62 -12.07
N ASP A 366 -16.87 -1.72 -12.84
CA ASP A 366 -15.73 -2.05 -13.69
C ASP A 366 -14.40 -1.87 -12.97
N VAL A 367 -13.52 -2.86 -13.13
CA VAL A 367 -12.14 -2.84 -12.62
C VAL A 367 -11.20 -2.72 -13.82
N TYR A 368 -10.21 -1.84 -13.73
CA TYR A 368 -9.17 -1.62 -14.74
C TYR A 368 -7.80 -1.95 -14.15
N SER A 369 -6.89 -2.43 -14.99
CA SER A 369 -5.48 -2.57 -14.65
C SER A 369 -4.55 -2.14 -15.77
N TRP A 370 -3.38 -1.61 -15.43
CA TRP A 370 -2.31 -1.27 -16.37
C TRP A 370 -0.94 -1.18 -15.71
N GLY A 371 0.12 -1.05 -16.51
CA GLY A 371 1.51 -1.05 -16.09
C GLY A 371 2.22 -2.37 -16.40
N ARG A 372 3.15 -2.76 -15.54
CA ARG A 372 3.91 -4.03 -15.65
C ARG A 372 2.97 -5.24 -15.51
N GLY A 373 3.09 -6.21 -16.41
CA GLY A 373 2.25 -7.41 -16.40
C GLY A 373 2.96 -8.75 -16.51
N VAL A 374 4.29 -8.77 -16.48
CA VAL A 374 5.08 -10.01 -16.70
C VAL A 374 4.89 -11.09 -15.64
N ASN A 375 4.46 -10.73 -14.42
CA ASN A 375 4.14 -11.68 -13.35
C ASN A 375 2.64 -11.96 -13.26
N GLY A 376 1.84 -11.46 -14.21
CA GLY A 376 0.39 -11.62 -14.21
C GLY A 376 -0.34 -10.66 -13.28
N GLN A 377 0.32 -9.68 -12.64
CA GLN A 377 -0.29 -8.75 -11.67
C GLN A 377 -1.43 -7.89 -12.22
N LEU A 378 -1.59 -7.86 -13.55
CA LEU A 378 -2.70 -7.20 -14.25
C LEU A 378 -3.95 -8.10 -14.34
N GLY A 379 -3.83 -9.41 -14.19
CA GLY A 379 -4.99 -10.32 -14.10
C GLY A 379 -5.66 -10.67 -15.43
N HIS A 380 -5.08 -10.28 -16.58
CA HIS A 380 -5.68 -10.48 -17.90
C HIS A 380 -5.33 -11.82 -18.57
N ASN A 381 -4.68 -12.76 -17.88
CA ASN A 381 -4.11 -13.97 -18.47
C ASN A 381 -3.02 -13.72 -19.53
N GLU A 382 -2.27 -12.63 -19.40
CA GLU A 382 -1.24 -12.24 -20.35
C GLU A 382 0.03 -11.82 -19.60
N GLN A 383 1.20 -12.10 -20.17
CA GLN A 383 2.52 -11.74 -19.63
C GLN A 383 3.13 -10.58 -20.40
N ARG A 384 2.44 -9.43 -20.40
CA ARG A 384 2.92 -8.22 -21.06
C ARG A 384 2.46 -6.97 -20.33
N ASP A 385 3.20 -5.90 -20.58
CA ASP A 385 2.90 -4.60 -20.01
C ASP A 385 1.74 -3.94 -20.79
N LEU A 386 0.91 -3.17 -20.09
CA LEU A 386 -0.20 -2.40 -20.65
C LEU A 386 0.06 -0.92 -20.41
N LEU A 387 0.18 -0.14 -21.49
CA LEU A 387 0.50 1.29 -21.41
C LEU A 387 -0.72 2.19 -21.16
N SER A 388 -1.92 1.63 -21.27
CA SER A 388 -3.20 2.30 -21.04
C SER A 388 -4.11 1.39 -20.21
N PRO A 389 -5.06 1.97 -19.44
CA PRO A 389 -6.05 1.20 -18.70
C PRO A 389 -6.73 0.15 -19.59
N ARG A 390 -6.80 -1.08 -19.10
CA ARG A 390 -7.61 -2.12 -19.72
C ARG A 390 -8.58 -2.68 -18.70
N ARG A 391 -9.85 -2.81 -19.11
CA ARG A 391 -10.89 -3.42 -18.30
C ARG A 391 -10.55 -4.89 -17.98
N LEU A 392 -10.55 -5.22 -16.69
CA LEU A 392 -10.32 -6.55 -16.15
C LEU A 392 -11.65 -7.29 -16.13
N GLU A 393 -11.96 -7.88 -17.27
CA GLU A 393 -13.23 -8.58 -17.54
C GLU A 393 -13.59 -9.69 -16.53
N ALA A 394 -12.60 -10.27 -15.84
CA ALA A 394 -12.83 -11.26 -14.81
C ALA A 394 -13.57 -10.70 -13.56
N LEU A 395 -13.37 -9.42 -13.26
CA LEU A 395 -13.90 -8.73 -12.07
C LEU A 395 -14.80 -7.54 -12.43
N SER A 396 -15.23 -7.43 -13.69
CA SER A 396 -16.02 -6.30 -14.20
C SER A 396 -17.46 -6.71 -14.56
N ALA A 397 -18.31 -5.73 -14.89
CA ALA A 397 -19.70 -5.93 -15.31
C ALA A 397 -20.69 -6.32 -14.19
N GLN A 398 -20.57 -5.71 -13.01
CA GLN A 398 -21.45 -5.88 -11.83
C GLN A 398 -21.49 -7.28 -11.18
N THR A 399 -21.10 -8.34 -11.91
CA THR A 399 -20.97 -9.71 -11.39
C THR A 399 -19.66 -10.36 -11.85
N ILE A 400 -18.94 -11.04 -10.96
CA ILE A 400 -17.68 -11.72 -11.22
C ILE A 400 -17.94 -12.80 -12.26
N ASN A 401 -17.18 -12.73 -13.35
CA ASN A 401 -17.34 -13.66 -14.47
C ASN A 401 -16.68 -15.01 -14.15
N LEU A 402 -17.40 -15.85 -13.40
CA LEU A 402 -16.95 -17.17 -12.98
C LEU A 402 -16.59 -18.09 -14.16
N ALA A 403 -17.31 -17.98 -15.27
CA ALA A 403 -17.03 -18.75 -16.48
C ALA A 403 -15.66 -18.39 -17.06
N ARG A 404 -15.31 -17.10 -17.06
CA ARG A 404 -14.00 -16.63 -17.49
C ARG A 404 -12.92 -17.06 -16.51
N LEU A 405 -13.14 -16.89 -15.20
CA LEU A 405 -12.20 -17.37 -14.16
C LEU A 405 -11.85 -18.86 -14.35
N ALA A 406 -12.86 -19.70 -14.59
CA ALA A 406 -12.67 -21.13 -14.82
C ALA A 406 -12.00 -21.44 -16.18
N ALA A 407 -12.38 -20.76 -17.25
CA ALA A 407 -11.90 -21.03 -18.61
C ALA A 407 -10.41 -20.72 -18.82
N THR A 408 -9.86 -19.82 -18.02
CA THR A 408 -8.49 -19.31 -18.20
C THR A 408 -7.55 -19.68 -17.05
N ALA A 409 -7.97 -20.54 -16.13
CA ALA A 409 -7.15 -21.09 -15.03
C ALA A 409 -6.04 -22.07 -15.47
N GLY A 410 -5.71 -22.12 -16.76
CA GLY A 410 -4.64 -22.98 -17.31
C GLY A 410 -3.25 -22.36 -17.13
N PRO A 411 -2.18 -23.18 -17.10
CA PRO A 411 -0.83 -22.68 -16.97
C PRO A 411 -0.41 -21.89 -18.22
N THR A 412 -0.23 -20.57 -18.09
CA THR A 412 0.51 -19.79 -19.09
C THR A 412 2.01 -19.96 -18.83
N SER A 413 2.63 -20.92 -19.50
CA SER A 413 4.08 -21.09 -19.46
C SER A 413 4.74 -20.17 -20.48
N SER A 414 5.29 -19.05 -20.03
CA SER A 414 6.34 -18.34 -20.75
C SER A 414 7.46 -17.96 -19.78
N TYR A 415 8.70 -18.20 -20.20
CA TYR A 415 9.87 -17.84 -19.41
C TYR A 415 9.98 -16.31 -19.32
N VAL A 416 10.12 -15.80 -18.09
CA VAL A 416 10.43 -14.39 -17.82
C VAL A 416 11.76 -14.35 -17.09
N ALA A 417 12.73 -13.61 -17.62
CA ALA A 417 14.07 -13.53 -17.06
C ALA A 417 14.04 -13.00 -15.62
N PRO A 418 14.91 -13.48 -14.71
CA PRO A 418 14.95 -12.99 -13.33
C PRO A 418 15.12 -11.47 -13.24
N ALA A 419 15.97 -10.86 -14.07
CA ALA A 419 16.18 -9.41 -14.09
C ALA A 419 14.91 -8.60 -14.45
N ASP A 420 13.97 -9.24 -15.14
CA ASP A 420 12.68 -8.65 -15.51
C ASP A 420 11.58 -8.89 -14.48
N ARG A 421 11.75 -9.89 -13.61
CA ARG A 421 10.90 -10.14 -12.44
C ARG A 421 11.31 -9.21 -11.30
N TYR A 422 12.54 -9.33 -10.81
CA TYR A 422 12.97 -8.61 -9.60
C TYR A 422 13.14 -7.11 -9.83
N ALA A 423 12.76 -6.31 -8.82
CA ALA A 423 13.09 -4.89 -8.81
C ALA A 423 14.49 -4.62 -8.26
N VAL A 424 15.31 -3.98 -9.09
CA VAL A 424 16.63 -3.49 -8.69
C VAL A 424 16.48 -2.06 -8.16
N VAL A 425 16.92 -1.82 -6.93
CA VAL A 425 17.02 -0.48 -6.32
C VAL A 425 18.29 0.20 -6.87
N PRO A 426 18.21 1.31 -7.63
CA PRO A 426 19.39 2.03 -8.07
C PRO A 426 20.00 2.81 -6.90
N GLY A 427 21.27 2.54 -6.58
CA GLY A 427 22.06 3.28 -5.59
C GLY A 427 22.30 2.57 -4.24
N GLY A 428 21.90 1.31 -4.08
CA GLY A 428 22.41 0.48 -2.98
C GLY A 428 23.87 0.06 -3.25
N PRO A 429 24.70 -0.21 -2.21
CA PRO A 429 25.98 -0.86 -2.45
C PRO A 429 25.74 -2.17 -3.23
N PRO A 430 26.62 -2.55 -4.17
CA PRO A 430 26.48 -3.81 -4.88
C PRO A 430 26.48 -4.95 -3.86
N SER A 431 25.48 -5.81 -3.95
CA SER A 431 25.50 -7.09 -3.24
C SER A 431 26.79 -7.82 -3.61
N PRO A 432 27.66 -8.19 -2.66
CA PRO A 432 28.75 -9.10 -2.97
C PRO A 432 28.13 -10.46 -3.26
N GLY A 433 28.33 -10.97 -4.48
CA GLY A 433 28.05 -12.36 -4.84
C GLY A 433 26.91 -12.55 -5.84
N LEU A 434 27.19 -12.27 -7.12
CA LEU A 434 26.51 -12.93 -8.23
C LEU A 434 27.38 -14.10 -8.67
N HIS A 435 27.32 -15.21 -7.94
CA HIS A 435 27.58 -16.54 -8.48
C HIS A 435 26.76 -17.57 -7.68
N SER A 436 25.77 -18.15 -8.37
CA SER A 436 25.08 -19.42 -8.08
C SER A 436 24.80 -19.81 -6.62
N GLY A 437 23.52 -19.83 -6.26
CA GLY A 437 23.01 -20.63 -5.13
C GLY A 437 22.60 -19.80 -3.90
N MET A 438 21.30 -19.82 -3.63
CA MET A 438 20.60 -19.62 -2.35
C MET A 438 21.39 -18.95 -1.20
N ALA A 439 21.03 -17.71 -0.86
CA ALA A 439 21.51 -17.02 0.33
C ALA A 439 20.47 -17.08 1.48
N VAL A 440 20.88 -17.71 2.57
CA VAL A 440 20.41 -17.46 3.95
C VAL A 440 21.42 -16.46 4.57
N PRO A 441 21.02 -15.38 5.26
CA PRO A 441 21.99 -14.54 5.97
C PRO A 441 22.21 -15.02 7.42
N GLU A 442 23.45 -15.38 7.74
CA GLU A 442 23.99 -15.47 9.11
C GLU A 442 24.27 -14.07 9.71
N MET A 443 24.22 -14.01 11.04
CA MET A 443 24.38 -12.84 11.92
C MET A 443 25.80 -12.24 11.91
N PRO A 444 25.99 -10.93 12.24
CA PRO A 444 27.30 -10.33 12.38
C PRO A 444 27.91 -10.51 13.79
N GLU A 445 29.16 -10.97 13.86
CA GLU A 445 29.99 -10.96 15.09
C GLU A 445 30.44 -9.52 15.49
N PRO A 446 30.71 -9.28 16.79
CA PRO A 446 30.98 -7.94 17.32
C PRO A 446 32.42 -7.45 17.06
N LYS A 447 32.55 -6.16 16.75
CA LYS A 447 33.82 -5.46 16.49
C LYS A 447 34.76 -5.51 17.70
N ARG A 448 35.98 -6.03 17.52
CA ARG A 448 37.10 -5.87 18.47
C ARG A 448 37.50 -4.40 18.60
N GLN A 449 37.50 -3.88 19.83
CA GLN A 449 38.13 -2.61 20.19
C GLN A 449 39.65 -2.74 20.04
N ARG A 450 40.30 -1.74 19.42
CA ARG A 450 41.76 -1.57 19.47
C ARG A 450 42.12 -0.98 20.84
N ALA A 451 42.90 -1.73 21.62
CA ALA A 451 43.58 -1.19 22.79
C ALA A 451 44.70 -0.23 22.35
N LYS A 452 44.78 0.91 23.02
CA LYS A 452 45.97 1.77 23.03
C LYS A 452 47.05 1.11 23.89
N SER A 453 48.26 1.08 23.38
CA SER A 453 49.50 1.16 24.19
C SER A 453 50.47 2.02 23.41
#